data_AF-A0A418NN57-F1
#
_entry.id   AF-A0A418NN57-F1
#
_cell.length_a   1.000
_cell.length_b   1.000
_cell.length_c   1.000
_cell.angle_alpha   90.00
_cell.angle_beta   90.00
_cell.angle_gamma   90.00
#
_symmetry.space_group_name_H-M   'P 1'
#
loop_
_entity.id
_entity.type
_entity.pdbx_description
1 polymer ?
#
loop_
_entity_poly.entity_id
_entity_poly.type
_entity_poly.pdbx_seq_one_letter_code
_entity_poly.pdbx_strand_id
1 'polypeptide(L)'
;MSIAAHYVPGRVQYLAKVLDAIQGWDYPNIRVTLVTQDLSLNDEPQLLECRQKLEDRGIGLQLDKVHDLAHPWHLTWWHKDHLRAWAWKDGSAGDFFVYIEDDIVFTNENLQYFVRTLPRMKSVGCIPGFLRYESALPDKVIAPDYRGHQIVREADIVSLDGREYVNPDYPYWAGFIMDRELATEYLASPYSDLERGSDMPHTLANMCRERSAFALTYWNVPAGMASRNLVPIDKNRQPLGECLVWHSAENYSVSKYHSFGTVGIDEIFLAPTLSAYFRNPVWHVKAFARRVNDKIRRELAALRGIQNENQPQRRVFRR
;
A
#
# COMPACT_ATOMS: atom_id res chain seq x y z
N MET A 1 -9.41 -12.82 2.26
CA MET A 1 -8.62 -11.61 2.50
C MET A 1 -7.79 -11.79 3.76
N SER A 2 -6.54 -11.32 3.78
CA SER A 2 -5.67 -11.35 4.95
C SER A 2 -5.22 -9.93 5.28
N ILE A 3 -5.34 -9.52 6.55
CA ILE A 3 -4.92 -8.19 7.02
C ILE A 3 -3.83 -8.38 8.07
N ALA A 4 -2.67 -7.76 7.86
CA ALA A 4 -1.61 -7.74 8.86
C ALA A 4 -1.87 -6.63 9.88
N ALA A 5 -2.22 -7.00 11.11
CA ALA A 5 -2.54 -6.08 12.19
C ALA A 5 -1.58 -6.26 13.37
N HIS A 6 -0.60 -5.36 13.45
CA HIS A 6 0.21 -5.24 14.65
C HIS A 6 -0.61 -4.64 15.78
N TYR A 7 -1.00 -5.44 16.77
CA TYR A 7 -1.79 -4.94 17.87
C TYR A 7 -1.06 -3.83 18.64
N VAL A 8 -1.62 -2.63 18.56
CA VAL A 8 -1.26 -1.43 19.30
C VAL A 8 -2.59 -0.73 19.60
N PRO A 9 -3.00 -0.56 20.87
CA PRO A 9 -4.33 -0.04 21.21
C PRO A 9 -4.71 1.24 20.46
N GLY A 10 -3.79 2.22 20.38
CA GLY A 10 -4.01 3.48 19.68
C GLY A 10 -4.16 3.38 18.15
N ARG A 11 -3.86 2.22 17.55
CA ARG A 11 -4.01 1.97 16.10
C ARG A 11 -5.27 1.20 15.74
N VAL A 12 -6.00 0.64 16.70
CA VAL A 12 -7.22 -0.15 16.46
C VAL A 12 -8.28 0.66 15.70
N GLN A 13 -8.33 1.98 15.93
CA GLN A 13 -9.19 2.90 15.18
C GLN A 13 -8.95 2.89 13.66
N TYR A 14 -7.72 2.64 13.20
CA TYR A 14 -7.41 2.56 11.77
C TYR A 14 -7.91 1.23 11.21
N LEU A 15 -7.66 0.13 11.92
CA LEU A 15 -8.20 -1.19 11.56
C LEU A 15 -9.73 -1.16 11.48
N ALA A 16 -10.40 -0.47 12.41
CA ALA A 16 -11.85 -0.30 12.38
C ALA A 16 -12.33 0.38 11.08
N LYS A 17 -11.63 1.43 10.60
CA LYS A 17 -11.93 2.06 9.30
C LYS A 17 -11.73 1.10 8.12
N VAL A 18 -10.70 0.25 8.18
CA VAL A 18 -10.45 -0.78 7.16
C VAL A 18 -11.60 -1.79 7.12
N LEU A 19 -12.04 -2.29 8.27
CA LEU A 19 -13.14 -3.25 8.38
C LEU A 19 -14.49 -2.66 7.97
N ASP A 20 -14.74 -1.39 8.32
CA ASP A 20 -15.94 -0.66 7.89
C ASP A 20 -16.02 -0.54 6.36
N ALA A 21 -14.91 -0.25 5.69
CA ALA A 21 -14.88 -0.24 4.23
C ALA A 21 -15.14 -1.62 3.60
N ILE A 22 -14.69 -2.71 4.23
CA ILE A 22 -14.93 -4.08 3.79
C ILE A 22 -16.41 -4.46 3.92
N GLN A 23 -17.12 -3.95 4.94
CA GLN A 23 -18.56 -4.15 5.08
C GLN A 23 -19.33 -3.66 3.82
N GLY A 24 -18.82 -2.61 3.18
CA GLY A 24 -19.39 -2.04 1.96
C GLY A 24 -19.10 -2.82 0.68
N TRP A 25 -18.31 -3.90 0.72
CA TRP A 25 -18.01 -4.70 -0.46
C TRP A 25 -19.23 -5.46 -0.95
N ASP A 26 -19.43 -5.41 -2.26
CA ASP A 26 -20.47 -6.15 -2.98
C ASP A 26 -19.82 -7.34 -3.69
N TYR A 27 -19.38 -8.31 -2.89
CA TYR A 27 -18.80 -9.57 -3.36
C TYR A 27 -19.36 -10.71 -2.52
N PRO A 28 -19.73 -11.85 -3.12
CA PRO A 28 -20.22 -12.99 -2.36
C PRO A 28 -19.08 -13.64 -1.56
N ASN A 29 -19.42 -14.26 -0.43
CA ASN A 29 -18.54 -15.16 0.34
C ASN A 29 -17.21 -14.53 0.80
N ILE A 30 -17.27 -13.31 1.34
CA ILE A 30 -16.08 -12.64 1.87
C ILE A 30 -15.63 -13.31 3.17
N ARG A 31 -14.34 -13.67 3.23
CA ARG A 31 -13.66 -14.13 4.45
C ARG A 31 -12.49 -13.21 4.75
N VAL A 32 -12.44 -12.70 5.98
CA VAL A 32 -11.39 -11.82 6.48
C VAL A 32 -10.62 -12.54 7.56
N THR A 33 -9.30 -12.64 7.41
CA THR A 33 -8.39 -13.13 8.45
C THR A 33 -7.50 -12.00 8.93
N LEU A 34 -7.63 -11.65 10.21
CA LEU A 34 -6.74 -10.72 10.90
C LEU A 34 -5.55 -11.47 11.46
N VAL A 35 -4.37 -11.20 10.91
CA VAL A 35 -3.11 -11.73 11.41
C VAL A 35 -2.57 -10.77 12.47
N THR A 36 -2.39 -11.26 13.71
CA THR A 36 -1.93 -10.46 14.84
C THR A 36 -0.90 -11.20 15.69
N GLN A 37 -0.03 -10.47 16.39
CA GLN A 37 0.86 -11.05 17.41
C GLN A 37 0.15 -11.24 18.77
N ASP A 38 -1.03 -10.63 18.94
CA ASP A 38 -1.73 -10.55 20.22
C ASP A 38 -3.24 -10.69 20.04
N LEU A 39 -3.85 -11.62 20.78
CA LEU A 39 -5.28 -11.90 20.73
C LEU A 39 -6.12 -10.96 21.58
N SER A 40 -5.51 -10.15 22.45
CA SER A 40 -6.23 -9.08 23.16
C SER A 40 -6.85 -8.06 22.20
N LEU A 41 -6.36 -8.00 20.96
CA LEU A 41 -7.04 -7.31 19.85
C LEU A 41 -8.53 -7.70 19.74
N ASN A 42 -8.87 -8.97 20.01
CA ASN A 42 -10.25 -9.46 19.94
C ASN A 42 -11.19 -8.85 20.99
N ASP A 43 -10.63 -8.31 22.07
CA ASP A 43 -11.38 -7.74 23.18
C ASP A 43 -11.58 -6.22 23.02
N GLU A 44 -11.04 -5.62 21.96
CA GLU A 44 -11.17 -4.20 21.68
C GLU A 44 -12.61 -3.82 21.29
N PRO A 45 -13.25 -2.84 21.95
CA PRO A 45 -14.64 -2.48 21.70
C PRO A 45 -14.93 -2.15 20.23
N GLN A 46 -14.01 -1.42 19.57
CA GLN A 46 -14.15 -1.05 18.16
C GLN A 46 -14.11 -2.28 17.25
N LEU A 47 -13.30 -3.29 17.58
CA LEU A 47 -13.24 -4.52 16.80
C LEU A 47 -14.49 -5.37 16.99
N LEU A 48 -15.02 -5.44 18.22
CA LEU A 48 -16.28 -6.13 18.51
C LEU A 48 -17.45 -5.51 17.72
N GLU A 49 -17.51 -4.19 17.63
CA GLU A 49 -18.51 -3.48 16.82
C GLU A 49 -18.35 -3.81 15.33
N CYS A 50 -17.13 -3.72 14.78
CA CYS A 50 -16.86 -4.07 13.39
C CYS A 50 -17.19 -5.54 13.09
N ARG A 51 -16.87 -6.47 14.01
CA ARG A 51 -17.22 -7.89 13.89
C ARG A 51 -18.72 -8.08 13.71
N GLN A 52 -19.53 -7.47 14.58
CA GLN A 52 -20.99 -7.58 14.48
C GLN A 52 -21.50 -7.07 13.12
N LYS A 53 -21.02 -5.90 12.68
CA LYS A 53 -21.40 -5.32 11.37
C LYS A 53 -21.04 -6.23 10.19
N LEU A 54 -19.91 -6.93 10.26
CA LEU A 54 -19.49 -7.90 9.25
C LEU A 54 -20.36 -9.16 9.29
N GLU A 55 -20.65 -9.69 10.48
CA GLU A 55 -21.51 -10.86 10.69
C GLU A 55 -22.95 -10.61 10.20
N ASP A 56 -23.50 -9.41 10.43
CA ASP A 56 -24.81 -9.00 9.91
C ASP A 56 -24.87 -9.01 8.37
N ARG A 57 -23.71 -8.89 7.71
CA ARG A 57 -23.53 -8.99 6.25
C ARG A 57 -23.15 -10.39 5.77
N GLY A 58 -23.04 -11.37 6.68
CA GLY A 58 -22.56 -12.71 6.38
C GLY A 58 -21.07 -12.79 6.06
N ILE A 59 -20.29 -11.79 6.46
CA ILE A 59 -18.84 -11.74 6.26
C ILE A 59 -18.13 -12.35 7.48
N GLY A 60 -17.38 -13.43 7.27
CA GLY A 60 -16.65 -14.09 8.34
C GLY A 60 -15.37 -13.34 8.73
N LEU A 61 -15.19 -13.04 10.01
CA LEU A 61 -13.97 -12.47 10.57
C LEU A 61 -13.26 -13.48 11.48
N GLN A 62 -12.08 -13.93 11.07
CA GLN A 62 -11.23 -14.82 11.85
C GLN A 62 -9.99 -14.08 12.34
N LEU A 63 -9.49 -14.43 13.53
CA LEU A 63 -8.16 -14.03 13.98
C LEU A 63 -7.20 -15.21 13.81
N ASP A 64 -5.99 -14.88 13.40
CA ASP A 64 -4.86 -15.78 13.34
C ASP A 64 -3.71 -15.18 14.15
N LYS A 65 -3.34 -15.87 15.24
CA LYS A 65 -2.26 -15.42 16.13
C LYS A 65 -0.95 -15.99 15.64
N VAL A 66 0.00 -15.11 15.34
CA VAL A 66 1.36 -15.52 15.00
C VAL A 66 2.18 -15.71 16.27
N HIS A 67 2.93 -16.81 16.31
CA HIS A 67 3.84 -17.17 17.39
C HIS A 67 5.29 -17.11 16.91
N ASP A 68 6.22 -16.90 17.84
CA ASP A 68 7.66 -17.11 17.64
C ASP A 68 8.28 -16.38 16.43
N LEU A 69 7.80 -15.17 16.16
CA LEU A 69 8.38 -14.30 15.13
C LEU A 69 9.84 -13.96 15.47
N ALA A 70 10.78 -14.37 14.60
CA ALA A 70 12.19 -13.99 14.70
C ALA A 70 12.40 -12.47 14.73
N HIS A 71 11.50 -11.71 14.09
CA HIS A 71 11.45 -10.27 14.15
C HIS A 71 9.98 -9.79 14.05
N PRO A 72 9.53 -8.75 14.80
CA PRO A 72 8.15 -8.29 14.75
C PRO A 72 7.62 -8.04 13.34
N TRP A 73 8.42 -7.39 12.48
CA TRP A 73 8.05 -7.11 11.08
C TRP A 73 7.84 -8.34 10.20
N HIS A 74 8.16 -9.55 10.66
CA HIS A 74 7.84 -10.78 9.91
C HIS A 74 6.34 -11.09 9.95
N LEU A 75 5.56 -10.47 10.85
CA LEU A 75 4.10 -10.59 10.86
C LEU A 75 3.49 -10.22 9.51
N THR A 76 4.03 -9.21 8.83
CA THR A 76 3.50 -8.77 7.53
C THR A 76 3.78 -9.77 6.41
N TRP A 77 4.54 -10.84 6.66
CA TRP A 77 4.77 -11.94 5.72
C TRP A 77 3.87 -13.15 5.98
N TRP A 78 3.19 -13.22 7.10
CA TRP A 78 2.40 -14.39 7.49
C TRP A 78 1.24 -14.70 6.54
N HIS A 79 0.70 -13.67 5.90
CA HIS A 79 -0.35 -13.82 4.89
C HIS A 79 0.05 -14.70 3.70
N LYS A 80 1.35 -15.00 3.50
CA LYS A 80 1.80 -15.95 2.46
C LYS A 80 1.29 -17.36 2.71
N ASP A 81 1.12 -17.78 3.96
CA ASP A 81 0.56 -19.10 4.28
C ASP A 81 -0.93 -19.17 3.94
N HIS A 82 -1.68 -18.10 4.23
CA HIS A 82 -3.06 -17.94 3.77
C HIS A 82 -3.16 -17.93 2.26
N LEU A 83 -2.24 -17.24 1.57
CA LEU A 83 -2.20 -17.22 0.11
C LEU A 83 -1.94 -18.61 -0.46
N ARG A 84 -1.00 -19.38 0.10
CA ARG A 84 -0.71 -20.76 -0.34
C ARG A 84 -1.90 -21.68 -0.13
N ALA A 85 -2.51 -21.63 1.06
CA ALA A 85 -3.71 -22.41 1.36
C ALA A 85 -4.84 -22.09 0.38
N TRP A 86 -5.10 -20.80 0.16
CA TRP A 86 -6.09 -20.34 -0.79
C TRP A 86 -5.75 -20.78 -2.24
N ALA A 87 -4.55 -20.52 -2.72
CA ALA A 87 -4.17 -20.79 -4.11
C ALA A 87 -4.20 -22.30 -4.47
N TRP A 88 -3.91 -23.17 -3.50
CA TRP A 88 -3.80 -24.61 -3.73
C TRP A 88 -5.06 -25.41 -3.35
N LYS A 89 -5.90 -24.90 -2.45
CA LYS A 89 -7.05 -25.64 -1.91
C LYS A 89 -8.36 -24.89 -2.11
N ASP A 90 -8.46 -23.69 -1.55
CA ASP A 90 -9.78 -23.05 -1.35
C ASP A 90 -10.23 -22.20 -2.54
N GLY A 91 -9.29 -21.66 -3.31
CA GLY A 91 -9.55 -20.69 -4.37
C GLY A 91 -9.98 -21.32 -5.70
N SER A 92 -11.07 -20.82 -6.24
CA SER A 92 -11.63 -21.21 -7.54
C SER A 92 -11.45 -20.11 -8.60
N ALA A 93 -11.82 -20.41 -9.84
CA ALA A 93 -11.86 -19.40 -10.90
C ALA A 93 -12.88 -18.30 -10.53
N GLY A 94 -12.46 -17.04 -10.63
CA GLY A 94 -13.26 -15.88 -10.22
C GLY A 94 -13.10 -15.48 -8.76
N ASP A 95 -12.37 -16.25 -7.95
CA ASP A 95 -12.03 -15.83 -6.59
C ASP A 95 -10.79 -14.92 -6.60
N PHE A 96 -10.73 -14.04 -5.61
CA PHE A 96 -9.58 -13.15 -5.39
C PHE A 96 -9.02 -13.31 -3.98
N PHE A 97 -7.69 -13.34 -3.88
CA PHE A 97 -6.98 -13.14 -2.63
C PHE A 97 -6.56 -11.67 -2.51
N VAL A 98 -6.88 -11.06 -1.37
CA VAL A 98 -6.50 -9.68 -1.06
C VAL A 98 -5.63 -9.69 0.18
N TYR A 99 -4.48 -9.00 0.11
CA TYR A 99 -3.66 -8.64 1.26
C TYR A 99 -3.58 -7.12 1.38
N ILE A 100 -3.75 -6.61 2.60
CA ILE A 100 -3.52 -5.21 2.96
C ILE A 100 -2.98 -5.09 4.39
N GLU A 101 -2.41 -3.93 4.73
CA GLU A 101 -2.03 -3.56 6.10
C GLU A 101 -3.21 -2.96 6.89
N ASP A 102 -3.06 -2.85 8.21
CA ASP A 102 -4.10 -2.43 9.18
C ASP A 102 -4.60 -1.00 9.05
N ASP A 103 -3.96 -0.17 8.25
CA ASP A 103 -4.30 1.24 8.03
C ASP A 103 -4.64 1.57 6.58
N ILE A 104 -4.76 0.57 5.70
CA ILE A 104 -5.09 0.74 4.28
C ILE A 104 -6.58 0.52 4.05
N VAL A 105 -7.32 1.59 3.85
CA VAL A 105 -8.76 1.52 3.57
C VAL A 105 -8.96 1.24 2.08
N PHE A 106 -9.44 0.03 1.79
CA PHE A 106 -9.70 -0.48 0.45
C PHE A 106 -11.21 -0.68 0.26
N THR A 107 -11.81 0.09 -0.65
CA THR A 107 -13.26 0.16 -0.81
C THR A 107 -13.79 -0.81 -1.87
N ASN A 108 -15.13 -0.94 -1.95
CA ASN A 108 -15.76 -1.70 -3.03
C ASN A 108 -15.41 -1.13 -4.42
N GLU A 109 -15.31 0.19 -4.56
CA GLU A 109 -14.94 0.82 -5.84
C GLU A 109 -13.54 0.39 -6.29
N ASN A 110 -12.59 0.32 -5.35
CA ASN A 110 -11.24 -0.17 -5.61
C ASN A 110 -11.24 -1.64 -6.05
N LEU A 111 -12.05 -2.48 -5.39
CA LEU A 111 -12.21 -3.90 -5.75
C LEU A 111 -12.79 -4.04 -7.16
N GLN A 112 -13.89 -3.35 -7.45
CA GLN A 112 -14.57 -3.42 -8.74
C GLN A 112 -13.67 -2.91 -9.88
N TYR A 113 -12.87 -1.87 -9.63
CA TYR A 113 -11.83 -1.43 -10.55
C TYR A 113 -10.84 -2.55 -10.87
N PHE A 114 -10.31 -3.22 -9.84
CA PHE A 114 -9.37 -4.33 -10.05
C PHE A 114 -9.99 -5.45 -10.89
N VAL A 115 -11.16 -5.94 -10.48
CA VAL A 115 -11.86 -7.07 -11.13
C VAL A 115 -12.16 -6.76 -12.60
N ARG A 116 -12.68 -5.56 -12.89
CA ARG A 116 -13.04 -5.15 -14.25
C ARG A 116 -11.81 -4.98 -15.16
N THR A 117 -10.71 -4.51 -14.59
CA THR A 117 -9.53 -4.07 -15.36
C THR A 117 -8.50 -5.19 -15.53
N LEU A 118 -8.43 -6.14 -14.60
CA LEU A 118 -7.41 -7.20 -14.60
C LEU A 118 -7.30 -7.99 -15.91
N PRO A 119 -8.39 -8.47 -16.55
CA PRO A 119 -8.27 -9.26 -17.79
C PRO A 119 -7.54 -8.51 -18.91
N ARG A 120 -7.73 -7.19 -19.00
CA ARG A 120 -7.14 -6.34 -20.03
C ARG A 120 -5.70 -5.98 -19.69
N MET A 121 -5.39 -5.82 -18.41
CA MET A 121 -4.02 -5.62 -17.96
C MET A 121 -3.15 -6.85 -18.24
N LYS A 122 -3.71 -8.05 -18.03
CA LYS A 122 -3.03 -9.31 -18.34
C LYS A 122 -2.63 -9.45 -19.80
N SER A 123 -3.42 -8.93 -20.74
CA SER A 123 -3.10 -9.01 -22.18
C SER A 123 -1.83 -8.24 -22.57
N VAL A 124 -1.39 -7.30 -21.73
CA VAL A 124 -0.13 -6.55 -21.89
C VAL A 124 0.89 -6.86 -20.79
N GLY A 125 0.70 -7.97 -20.06
CA GLY A 125 1.61 -8.39 -18.99
C GLY A 125 1.58 -7.53 -17.73
N CYS A 126 0.63 -6.60 -17.61
CA CYS A 126 0.49 -5.69 -16.47
C CYS A 126 -0.57 -6.17 -15.47
N ILE A 127 -0.69 -5.45 -14.35
CA ILE A 127 -1.76 -5.61 -13.35
C ILE A 127 -2.33 -4.23 -12.96
N PRO A 128 -3.61 -4.14 -12.55
CA PRO A 128 -4.19 -2.89 -12.05
C PRO A 128 -3.41 -2.41 -10.81
N GLY A 129 -2.91 -1.17 -10.88
CA GLY A 129 -2.16 -0.53 -9.80
C GLY A 129 -3.03 0.37 -8.94
N PHE A 130 -2.50 0.74 -7.78
CA PHE A 130 -3.12 1.70 -6.87
C PHE A 130 -2.11 2.73 -6.39
N LEU A 131 -2.60 3.92 -6.04
CA LEU A 131 -1.82 4.97 -5.40
C LEU A 131 -2.37 5.22 -4.00
N ARG A 132 -1.50 5.24 -2.99
CA ARG A 132 -1.91 5.66 -1.66
C ARG A 132 -2.15 7.16 -1.62
N TYR A 133 -3.12 7.55 -0.81
CA TYR A 133 -3.31 8.94 -0.45
C TYR A 133 -3.52 9.13 1.06
N GLU A 134 -3.27 10.33 1.53
CA GLU A 134 -3.69 10.79 2.86
C GLU A 134 -4.37 12.15 2.76
N SER A 135 -5.29 12.43 3.69
CA SER A 135 -6.10 13.65 3.69
C SER A 135 -6.36 14.17 5.11
N ALA A 136 -5.31 14.44 5.89
CA ALA A 136 -5.45 14.99 7.24
C ALA A 136 -6.13 16.37 7.30
N LEU A 137 -6.23 17.08 6.18
CA LEU A 137 -6.98 18.33 6.06
C LEU A 137 -7.92 18.23 4.85
N PRO A 138 -9.17 18.77 4.93
CA PRO A 138 -10.16 18.67 3.85
C PRO A 138 -9.66 19.11 2.46
N ASP A 139 -8.76 20.10 2.43
CA ASP A 139 -8.29 20.73 1.19
C ASP A 139 -6.94 20.19 0.72
N LYS A 140 -6.39 19.15 1.37
CA LYS A 140 -5.04 18.67 1.07
C LYS A 140 -4.95 17.16 1.02
N VAL A 141 -5.06 16.63 -0.19
CA VAL A 141 -4.83 15.22 -0.51
C VAL A 141 -3.42 15.03 -1.05
N ILE A 142 -2.60 14.22 -0.38
CA ILE A 142 -1.20 14.01 -0.74
C ILE A 142 -0.91 12.56 -1.13
N ALA A 143 0.13 12.37 -1.95
CA ALA A 143 0.74 11.09 -2.24
C ALA A 143 1.88 10.82 -1.23
N PRO A 144 1.72 9.90 -0.27
CA PRO A 144 2.76 9.65 0.74
C PRO A 144 4.04 9.09 0.12
N ASP A 145 3.92 8.25 -0.91
CA ASP A 145 5.04 7.52 -1.51
C ASP A 145 5.91 8.35 -2.47
N TYR A 146 5.35 9.41 -3.05
CA TYR A 146 6.02 10.16 -4.11
C TYR A 146 7.10 11.10 -3.57
N ARG A 147 8.29 10.97 -4.17
CA ARG A 147 9.47 11.81 -3.88
C ARG A 147 9.78 12.77 -5.02
N GLY A 148 8.74 13.42 -5.53
CA GLY A 148 8.79 14.32 -6.68
C GLY A 148 7.64 14.03 -7.63
N HIS A 149 7.61 14.78 -8.73
CA HIS A 149 6.61 14.63 -9.79
C HIS A 149 7.12 13.69 -10.88
N GLN A 150 6.22 12.95 -11.51
CA GLN A 150 6.50 12.12 -12.67
C GLN A 150 6.08 12.87 -13.93
N ILE A 151 7.04 13.12 -14.83
CA ILE A 151 6.72 13.69 -16.15
C ILE A 151 6.25 12.54 -17.03
N VAL A 152 4.99 12.61 -17.45
CA VAL A 152 4.39 11.64 -18.38
C VAL A 152 4.49 12.21 -19.79
N ARG A 153 4.89 11.43 -20.77
CA ARG A 153 4.85 11.77 -22.20
C ARG A 153 3.76 10.95 -22.87
N GLU A 154 3.35 11.34 -24.07
CA GLU A 154 2.40 10.52 -24.85
C GLU A 154 2.90 9.09 -25.05
N ALA A 155 4.20 8.89 -25.21
CA ALA A 155 4.81 7.57 -25.32
C ALA A 155 4.80 6.75 -24.03
N ASP A 156 4.56 7.39 -22.88
CA ASP A 156 4.47 6.72 -21.57
C ASP A 156 3.02 6.31 -21.24
N ILE A 157 2.05 6.70 -22.08
CA ILE A 157 0.64 6.40 -21.90
C ILE A 157 0.32 5.07 -22.59
N VAL A 158 -0.27 4.16 -21.82
CA VAL A 158 -0.78 2.88 -22.31
C VAL A 158 -2.29 3.02 -22.48
N SER A 159 -2.78 2.89 -23.71
CA SER A 159 -4.22 2.96 -24.01
C SER A 159 -4.81 1.55 -24.14
N LEU A 160 -5.77 1.23 -23.27
CA LEU A 160 -6.48 -0.06 -23.26
C LEU A 160 -7.98 0.19 -23.19
N ASP A 161 -8.74 -0.34 -24.15
CA ASP A 161 -10.20 -0.19 -24.26
C ASP A 161 -10.69 1.27 -24.17
N GLY A 162 -9.98 2.21 -24.80
CA GLY A 162 -10.35 3.62 -24.77
C GLY A 162 -10.09 4.32 -23.43
N ARG A 163 -9.33 3.68 -22.53
CA ARG A 163 -8.85 4.28 -21.28
C ARG A 163 -7.34 4.37 -21.25
N GLU A 164 -6.84 5.46 -20.69
CA GLU A 164 -5.42 5.76 -20.59
C GLU A 164 -4.88 5.38 -19.21
N TYR A 165 -3.67 4.82 -19.22
CA TYR A 165 -2.97 4.37 -18.03
C TYR A 165 -1.51 4.82 -18.08
N VAL A 166 -0.92 4.95 -16.90
CA VAL A 166 0.51 5.27 -16.74
C VAL A 166 1.16 4.27 -15.80
N ASN A 167 2.43 3.95 -16.04
CA ASN A 167 3.24 3.17 -15.10
C ASN A 167 3.83 4.11 -14.03
N PRO A 168 3.41 4.04 -12.76
CA PRO A 168 3.87 4.96 -11.74
C PRO A 168 5.32 4.67 -11.32
N ASP A 169 6.11 5.73 -11.10
CA ASP A 169 7.49 5.65 -10.59
C ASP A 169 7.55 5.05 -9.17
N TYR A 170 6.47 5.22 -8.38
CA TYR A 170 6.34 4.74 -7.00
C TYR A 170 5.07 3.88 -6.85
N PRO A 171 5.10 2.61 -7.29
CA PRO A 171 3.91 1.74 -7.41
C PRO A 171 3.47 1.09 -6.08
N TYR A 172 4.12 1.40 -4.96
CA TYR A 172 3.84 0.77 -3.66
C TYR A 172 2.55 1.32 -3.06
N TRP A 173 1.67 0.42 -2.60
CA TRP A 173 0.42 0.82 -1.94
C TRP A 173 0.07 0.02 -0.67
N ALA A 174 1.04 -0.74 -0.13
CA ALA A 174 0.85 -1.56 1.08
C ALA A 174 -0.26 -2.61 0.98
N GLY A 175 -0.44 -3.19 -0.22
CA GLY A 175 -1.35 -4.30 -0.45
C GLY A 175 -1.13 -4.96 -1.81
N PHE A 176 -1.86 -6.03 -2.07
CA PHE A 176 -2.00 -6.63 -3.39
C PHE A 176 -3.32 -7.41 -3.51
N ILE A 177 -3.73 -7.63 -4.75
CA ILE A 177 -4.88 -8.46 -5.11
C ILE A 177 -4.43 -9.44 -6.17
N MET A 178 -4.86 -10.70 -6.06
CA MET A 178 -4.49 -11.76 -6.99
C MET A 178 -5.70 -12.61 -7.30
N ASP A 179 -5.89 -12.91 -8.58
CA ASP A 179 -6.61 -14.14 -8.93
C ASP A 179 -5.67 -15.34 -8.84
N ARG A 180 -6.21 -16.54 -9.08
CA ARG A 180 -5.45 -17.78 -8.90
C ARG A 180 -4.22 -17.88 -9.80
N GLU A 181 -4.28 -17.33 -11.01
CA GLU A 181 -3.14 -17.32 -11.94
C GLU A 181 -2.01 -16.41 -11.42
N LEU A 182 -2.34 -15.18 -11.01
CA LEU A 182 -1.37 -14.26 -10.40
C LEU A 182 -0.80 -14.84 -9.09
N ALA A 183 -1.62 -15.49 -8.27
CA ALA A 183 -1.14 -16.15 -7.06
C ALA A 183 -0.15 -17.27 -7.36
N THR A 184 -0.41 -18.05 -8.41
CA THR A 184 0.48 -19.14 -8.84
C THR A 184 1.81 -18.59 -9.34
N GLU A 185 1.77 -17.54 -10.19
CA GLU A 185 2.98 -16.84 -10.64
C GLU A 185 3.76 -16.27 -9.45
N TYR A 186 3.06 -15.63 -8.52
CA TYR A 186 3.68 -15.00 -7.37
C TYR A 186 4.37 -16.00 -6.46
N LEU A 187 3.71 -17.12 -6.13
CA LEU A 187 4.28 -18.18 -5.28
C LEU A 187 5.50 -18.87 -5.93
N ALA A 188 5.65 -18.78 -7.26
CA ALA A 188 6.85 -19.24 -7.97
C ALA A 188 7.98 -18.19 -8.00
N SER A 189 7.67 -16.92 -7.70
CA SER A 189 8.62 -15.82 -7.73
C SER A 189 9.48 -15.75 -6.45
N PRO A 190 10.70 -15.19 -6.52
CA PRO A 190 11.53 -14.94 -5.34
C PRO A 190 10.86 -13.96 -4.36
N TYR A 191 9.96 -13.09 -4.82
CA TYR A 191 9.28 -12.12 -3.98
C TYR A 191 8.26 -12.73 -3.01
N SER A 192 7.88 -14.00 -3.17
CA SER A 192 7.02 -14.73 -2.22
C SER A 192 7.75 -15.31 -1.02
N ASP A 193 9.07 -15.24 -1.03
CA ASP A 193 9.96 -15.80 -0.02
C ASP A 193 10.71 -14.67 0.69
N LEU A 194 10.78 -14.74 2.02
CA LEU A 194 11.37 -13.69 2.85
C LEU A 194 12.88 -13.55 2.60
N GLU A 195 13.59 -14.68 2.45
CA GLU A 195 15.04 -14.70 2.28
C GLU A 195 15.38 -14.36 0.83
N ARG A 196 14.84 -15.08 -0.14
CA ARG A 196 15.11 -14.85 -1.57
C ARG A 196 14.65 -13.47 -2.02
N GLY A 197 13.52 -12.99 -1.50
CA GLY A 197 13.03 -11.66 -1.77
C GLY A 197 13.96 -10.57 -1.25
N SER A 198 14.73 -10.84 -0.19
CA SER A 198 15.67 -9.87 0.39
C SER A 198 16.87 -9.55 -0.49
N ASP A 199 17.21 -10.44 -1.44
CA ASP A 199 18.35 -10.28 -2.35
C ASP A 199 17.98 -9.61 -3.68
N MET A 200 16.70 -9.25 -3.87
CA MET A 200 16.24 -8.64 -5.11
C MET A 200 16.70 -7.16 -5.23
N PRO A 201 17.03 -6.66 -6.44
CA PRO A 201 17.51 -5.28 -6.60
C PRO A 201 16.58 -4.20 -6.01
N HIS A 202 15.27 -4.41 -6.16
CA HIS A 202 14.24 -3.48 -5.67
C HIS A 202 14.07 -3.53 -4.14
N THR A 203 14.61 -4.53 -3.45
CA THR A 203 14.42 -4.71 -2.01
C THR A 203 15.58 -4.19 -1.16
N LEU A 204 16.73 -3.89 -1.76
CA LEU A 204 17.94 -3.46 -1.04
C LEU A 204 17.78 -2.16 -0.22
N ALA A 205 16.87 -1.29 -0.64
CA ALA A 205 16.59 -0.01 0.03
C ALA A 205 15.29 0.00 0.84
N ASN A 206 14.57 -1.13 0.90
CA ASN A 206 13.24 -1.22 1.51
C ASN A 206 13.27 -2.12 2.75
N MET A 207 12.47 -1.75 3.75
CA MET A 207 12.31 -2.46 5.00
C MET A 207 11.53 -3.76 4.82
N CYS A 208 11.71 -4.68 5.76
CA CYS A 208 11.06 -5.99 5.76
C CYS A 208 9.53 -5.91 5.54
N ARG A 209 8.87 -4.92 6.16
CA ARG A 209 7.42 -4.70 6.05
C ARG A 209 6.99 -4.36 4.63
N GLU A 210 7.62 -3.36 4.00
CA GLU A 210 7.25 -2.89 2.66
C GLU A 210 7.39 -4.01 1.61
N ARG A 211 8.45 -4.82 1.75
CA ARG A 211 8.74 -5.92 0.84
C ARG A 211 7.67 -7.01 0.84
N SER A 212 6.96 -7.22 1.95
CA SER A 212 5.93 -8.26 2.02
C SER A 212 4.74 -7.98 1.10
N ALA A 213 4.52 -6.70 0.76
CA ALA A 213 3.45 -6.23 -0.12
C ALA A 213 3.89 -6.05 -1.58
N PHE A 214 5.17 -6.27 -1.94
CA PHE A 214 5.64 -6.05 -3.32
C PHE A 214 4.98 -6.98 -4.33
N ALA A 215 4.62 -8.20 -3.93
CA ALA A 215 3.90 -9.14 -4.77
C ALA A 215 4.59 -9.29 -6.15
N LEU A 216 3.82 -9.13 -7.23
CA LEU A 216 4.30 -9.18 -8.62
C LEU A 216 4.73 -7.82 -9.19
N THR A 217 4.73 -6.75 -8.37
CA THR A 217 5.01 -5.37 -8.83
C THR A 217 6.29 -5.28 -9.65
N TYR A 218 7.34 -5.99 -9.24
CA TYR A 218 8.68 -5.96 -9.87
C TYR A 218 9.11 -7.33 -10.43
N TRP A 219 8.16 -8.23 -10.69
CA TRP A 219 8.42 -9.55 -11.26
C TRP A 219 7.87 -9.63 -12.67
N ASN A 220 8.62 -10.15 -13.65
CA ASN A 220 8.19 -10.24 -15.04
C ASN A 220 7.65 -8.90 -15.61
N VAL A 221 8.37 -7.80 -15.34
CA VAL A 221 7.97 -6.47 -15.78
C VAL A 221 8.08 -6.35 -17.31
N PRO A 222 7.03 -5.89 -18.01
CA PRO A 222 7.09 -5.64 -19.46
C PRO A 222 8.22 -4.68 -19.84
N ALA A 223 8.80 -4.89 -21.02
CA ALA A 223 9.91 -4.07 -21.51
C ALA A 223 9.49 -2.58 -21.57
N GLY A 224 10.36 -1.70 -21.06
CA GLY A 224 10.11 -0.26 -21.02
C GLY A 224 9.31 0.22 -19.79
N MET A 225 8.88 -0.67 -18.90
CA MET A 225 8.18 -0.30 -17.66
C MET A 225 9.08 -0.47 -16.44
N ALA A 226 8.83 0.34 -15.41
CA ALA A 226 9.48 0.24 -14.10
C ALA A 226 8.80 -0.80 -13.18
N SER A 227 7.53 -1.11 -13.42
CA SER A 227 6.75 -2.10 -12.67
C SER A 227 5.62 -2.68 -13.51
N ARG A 228 4.97 -3.76 -13.05
CA ARG A 228 3.74 -4.28 -13.66
C ARG A 228 2.49 -3.46 -13.36
N ASN A 229 2.55 -2.55 -12.40
CA ASN A 229 1.39 -1.76 -12.00
C ASN A 229 1.13 -0.65 -13.02
N LEU A 230 -0.12 -0.55 -13.47
CA LEU A 230 -0.61 0.56 -14.28
C LEU A 230 -1.80 1.22 -13.58
N VAL A 231 -1.79 2.55 -13.48
CA VAL A 231 -2.86 3.32 -12.85
C VAL A 231 -3.62 4.13 -13.90
N PRO A 232 -4.95 4.16 -13.86
CA PRO A 232 -5.76 4.90 -14.82
C PRO A 232 -5.69 6.40 -14.57
N ILE A 233 -5.66 7.17 -15.66
CA ILE A 233 -5.66 8.63 -15.62
C ILE A 233 -6.81 9.23 -16.43
N ASP A 234 -7.20 10.46 -16.09
CA ASP A 234 -8.10 11.28 -16.91
C ASP A 234 -7.33 12.02 -18.02
N LYS A 235 -8.07 12.77 -18.86
CA LYS A 235 -7.52 13.61 -19.94
C LYS A 235 -6.55 14.72 -19.46
N ASN A 236 -6.61 15.08 -18.19
CA ASN A 236 -5.73 16.05 -17.53
C ASN A 236 -4.57 15.34 -16.79
N ARG A 237 -4.43 14.03 -16.99
CA ARG A 237 -3.44 13.14 -16.39
C ARG A 237 -3.60 12.97 -14.88
N GLN A 238 -4.81 13.16 -14.39
CA GLN A 238 -5.15 12.99 -12.99
C GLN A 238 -5.45 11.52 -12.70
N PRO A 239 -4.90 10.93 -11.62
CA PRO A 239 -5.28 9.59 -11.23
C PRO A 239 -6.79 9.50 -10.99
N LEU A 240 -7.45 8.47 -11.49
CA LEU A 240 -8.88 8.28 -11.28
C LEU A 240 -9.16 7.73 -9.88
N GLY A 241 -10.25 8.19 -9.24
CA GLY A 241 -10.56 7.92 -7.83
C GLY A 241 -10.56 6.43 -7.45
N GLU A 242 -11.04 5.57 -8.35
CA GLU A 242 -11.08 4.13 -8.13
C GLU A 242 -9.69 3.44 -7.99
N CYS A 243 -8.60 4.10 -8.38
CA CYS A 243 -7.24 3.61 -8.14
C CYS A 243 -6.57 4.23 -6.90
N LEU A 244 -7.27 5.10 -6.17
CA LEU A 244 -6.78 5.72 -4.94
C LEU A 244 -7.18 4.90 -3.71
N VAL A 245 -6.22 4.61 -2.85
CA VAL A 245 -6.44 3.87 -1.60
C VAL A 245 -6.00 4.70 -0.41
N TRP A 246 -6.85 4.80 0.62
CA TRP A 246 -6.60 5.72 1.73
C TRP A 246 -5.70 5.08 2.78
N HIS A 247 -4.60 5.76 3.10
CA HIS A 247 -3.78 5.43 4.26
C HIS A 247 -4.29 6.21 5.47
N SER A 248 -5.15 5.55 6.24
CA SER A 248 -5.95 6.16 7.31
C SER A 248 -5.17 6.59 8.55
N ALA A 249 -3.91 6.16 8.67
CA ALA A 249 -3.02 6.57 9.76
C ALA A 249 -2.51 8.01 9.59
N GLU A 250 -2.55 8.56 8.37
CA GLU A 250 -2.25 9.97 8.09
C GLU A 250 -0.85 10.46 8.54
N ASN A 251 0.08 9.52 8.72
CA ASN A 251 1.41 9.79 9.27
C ASN A 251 2.23 10.75 8.41
N TYR A 252 1.98 10.85 7.10
CA TYR A 252 2.78 11.65 6.18
C TYR A 252 2.23 13.07 5.95
N SER A 253 0.92 13.26 6.06
CA SER A 253 0.21 14.52 5.88
C SER A 253 0.32 15.39 7.12
N VAL A 254 0.34 14.77 8.31
CA VAL A 254 0.59 15.46 9.58
C VAL A 254 2.09 15.70 9.84
N SER A 255 2.96 14.81 9.34
CA SER A 255 4.39 14.93 9.57
C SER A 255 5.03 15.98 8.65
N LYS A 256 5.73 16.94 9.27
CA LYS A 256 6.57 17.91 8.54
C LYS A 256 8.02 17.41 8.34
N TYR A 257 8.32 16.19 8.79
CA TYR A 257 9.69 15.75 9.08
C TYR A 257 10.33 14.85 8.00
N HIS A 258 9.64 14.66 6.88
CA HIS A 258 10.04 13.73 5.83
C HIS A 258 9.95 14.34 4.43
N SER A 259 10.74 13.80 3.49
CA SER A 259 10.62 14.11 2.06
C SER A 259 9.39 13.47 1.40
N PHE A 260 8.66 12.63 2.14
CA PHE A 260 7.43 11.96 1.75
C PHE A 260 6.22 12.84 2.03
N GLY A 261 5.10 12.58 1.36
CA GLY A 261 3.84 13.29 1.59
C GLY A 261 3.87 14.79 1.24
N THR A 262 4.68 15.17 0.26
CA THR A 262 4.82 16.59 -0.15
C THR A 262 4.34 16.88 -1.57
N VAL A 263 3.86 15.86 -2.27
CA VAL A 263 3.29 15.95 -3.62
C VAL A 263 1.78 15.77 -3.48
N GLY A 264 0.99 16.68 -4.05
CA GLY A 264 -0.46 16.50 -4.14
C GLY A 264 -0.80 15.31 -5.04
N ILE A 265 -1.89 14.58 -4.75
CA ILE A 265 -2.35 13.51 -5.65
C ILE A 265 -2.54 14.04 -7.07
N ASP A 266 -3.02 15.28 -7.18
CA ASP A 266 -3.30 15.94 -8.43
C ASP A 266 -2.07 16.49 -9.17
N GLU A 267 -0.91 16.42 -8.53
CA GLU A 267 0.37 16.89 -9.06
C GLU A 267 1.34 15.75 -9.37
N ILE A 268 0.93 14.50 -9.20
CA ILE A 268 1.80 13.34 -9.42
C ILE A 268 2.27 13.30 -10.88
N PHE A 269 1.33 13.27 -11.82
CA PHE A 269 1.60 13.10 -13.24
C PHE A 269 1.52 14.44 -13.96
N LEU A 270 2.64 14.89 -14.50
CA LEU A 270 2.74 16.18 -15.17
C LEU A 270 2.92 16.03 -16.68
N ALA A 271 2.28 16.93 -17.44
CA ALA A 271 2.59 17.09 -18.85
C ALA A 271 4.02 17.59 -19.09
N PRO A 272 4.68 17.23 -20.21
CA PRO A 272 6.08 17.53 -20.49
C PRO A 272 6.22 18.99 -20.95
N THR A 273 5.85 19.91 -20.06
CA THR A 273 5.97 21.35 -20.24
C THR A 273 7.27 21.84 -19.65
N LEU A 274 7.79 22.97 -20.15
CA LEU A 274 9.01 23.57 -19.61
C LEU A 274 8.91 23.79 -18.09
N SER A 275 7.74 24.23 -17.60
CA SER A 275 7.50 24.43 -16.17
C SER A 275 7.57 23.11 -15.38
N ALA A 276 7.05 22.00 -15.91
CA ALA A 276 7.15 20.69 -15.26
C ALA A 276 8.61 20.22 -15.09
N TYR A 277 9.46 20.46 -16.09
CA TYR A 277 10.89 20.13 -16.00
C TYR A 277 11.61 20.93 -14.90
N PHE A 278 11.13 22.13 -14.56
CA PHE A 278 11.67 22.91 -13.44
C PHE A 278 11.04 22.58 -12.08
N ARG A 279 9.84 21.99 -12.05
CA ARG A 279 9.16 21.61 -10.79
C ARG A 279 9.98 20.59 -9.99
N ASN A 280 10.54 19.57 -10.63
CA ASN A 280 11.34 18.55 -9.94
C ASN A 280 12.62 19.10 -9.29
N PRO A 281 13.48 19.86 -9.99
CA PRO A 281 14.62 20.54 -9.37
C PRO A 281 14.21 21.42 -8.19
N VAL A 282 13.16 22.23 -8.34
CA VAL A 282 12.65 23.09 -7.26
C VAL A 282 12.15 22.25 -6.08
N TRP A 283 11.43 21.17 -6.35
CA TRP A 283 10.97 20.23 -5.33
C TRP A 283 12.16 19.59 -4.59
N HIS A 284 13.21 19.15 -5.30
CA HIS A 284 14.40 18.57 -4.70
C HIS A 284 15.14 19.54 -3.79
N VAL A 285 15.28 20.80 -4.20
CA VAL A 285 15.87 21.87 -3.35
C VAL A 285 15.04 22.06 -2.09
N LYS A 286 13.72 22.18 -2.22
CA LYS A 286 12.80 22.30 -1.06
C LYS A 286 12.87 21.08 -0.15
N ALA A 287 12.89 19.87 -0.71
CA ALA A 287 12.99 18.62 0.03
C ALA A 287 14.33 18.50 0.77
N PHE A 288 15.43 18.92 0.15
CA PHE A 288 16.74 18.98 0.80
C PHE A 288 16.74 19.95 1.97
N ALA A 289 16.23 21.18 1.77
CA ALA A 289 16.12 22.18 2.84
C ALA A 289 15.29 21.67 4.02
N ARG A 290 14.16 20.99 3.76
CA ARG A 290 13.36 20.32 4.81
C ARG A 290 14.19 19.31 5.60
N ARG A 291 14.86 18.38 4.92
CA ARG A 291 15.71 17.36 5.57
C ARG A 291 16.81 17.97 6.44
N VAL A 292 17.45 19.04 5.98
CA VAL A 292 18.48 19.75 6.75
C VAL A 292 17.87 20.39 8.00
N ASN A 293 16.76 21.11 7.86
CA ASN A 293 16.05 21.72 8.98
C ASN A 293 15.59 20.66 10.01
N ASP A 294 15.07 19.52 9.55
CA ASP A 294 14.64 18.43 10.42
C ASP A 294 15.80 17.76 11.14
N LYS A 295 16.96 17.64 10.47
CA LYS A 295 18.18 17.16 11.12
C LYS A 295 18.60 18.14 12.22
N ILE A 296 18.69 19.44 11.92
CA ILE A 296 19.07 20.48 12.89
C ILE A 296 18.13 20.46 14.10
N ARG A 297 16.81 20.42 13.87
CA ARG A 297 15.82 20.37 14.95
C ARG A 297 15.98 19.14 15.85
N ARG A 298 16.26 17.96 15.26
CA ARG A 298 16.50 16.73 16.02
C ARG A 298 17.75 16.81 16.88
N GLU A 299 18.85 17.31 16.32
CA GLU A 299 20.10 17.50 17.07
C GLU A 299 19.92 18.51 18.21
N LEU A 300 19.20 19.62 17.97
CA LEU A 300 18.90 20.62 19.00
C LEU A 300 17.99 20.06 20.11
N ALA A 301 16.99 19.25 19.77
CA ALA A 301 16.13 18.60 20.77
C ALA A 301 16.93 17.61 21.64
N ALA A 302 17.81 16.82 21.02
CA ALA A 302 18.70 15.90 21.72
C ALA A 302 19.64 16.64 22.69
N LEU A 303 20.24 17.75 22.27
CA LEU A 303 21.09 18.59 23.13
C LEU A 303 20.34 19.21 24.31
N ARG A 304 19.03 19.43 24.19
CA ARG A 304 18.19 20.01 25.25
C ARG A 304 17.60 18.96 26.19
N GLY A 305 17.89 17.67 26.00
CA GLY A 305 17.30 16.59 26.79
C GLY A 305 15.79 16.44 26.60
N ILE A 306 15.21 17.05 25.56
CA ILE A 306 13.77 16.95 25.27
C ILE A 306 13.56 15.63 24.53
N GLN A 307 13.00 14.63 25.21
CA GLN A 307 12.47 13.45 24.54
C GLN A 307 11.29 13.89 23.66
N ASN A 308 11.42 13.71 22.34
CA ASN A 308 10.32 13.96 21.42
C ASN A 308 9.29 12.83 21.59
N GLU A 309 8.17 13.11 22.26
CA GLU A 309 7.04 12.18 22.43
C GLU A 309 6.42 11.73 21.09
N ASN A 310 6.65 12.47 20.01
CA ASN A 310 6.16 12.16 18.67
C ASN A 310 7.16 11.37 17.79
N GLN A 311 8.23 10.80 18.35
CA GLN A 311 9.07 9.88 17.59
C GLN A 311 8.55 8.45 17.70
N PRO A 312 8.29 7.74 16.58
CA PRO A 312 8.27 6.29 16.62
C PRO A 312 9.64 5.84 17.13
N GLN A 313 9.66 5.11 18.25
CA GLN A 313 10.89 4.64 18.87
C GLN A 313 11.74 3.93 17.81
N ARG A 314 12.86 4.53 17.40
CA ARG A 314 13.95 3.78 16.78
C ARG A 314 14.57 2.94 17.89
N ARG A 315 13.94 1.82 18.23
CA ARG A 315 14.67 0.71 18.85
C ARG A 315 15.69 0.28 17.80
N VAL A 316 16.95 0.61 18.08
CA VAL A 316 18.10 0.06 17.38
C VAL A 316 18.07 -1.45 17.64
N PHE A 317 17.37 -2.20 16.81
CA PHE A 317 17.58 -3.64 16.73
C PHE A 317 18.90 -3.81 15.96
N ARG A 318 19.97 -4.04 16.73
CA ARG A 318 21.23 -4.54 16.17
C ARG A 318 20.93 -5.90 15.52
N ARG A 319 21.54 -6.09 14.35
CA ARG A 319 21.45 -7.27 13.47
C ARG A 319 21.52 -8.59 14.21
#